data_AF-A0A3B3ZAW2-F1
#
_entry.id   AF-A0A3B3ZAW2-F1
#
_cell.length_a   1.000
_cell.length_b   1.000
_cell.length_c   1.000
_cell.angle_alpha   90.00
_cell.angle_beta   90.00
_cell.angle_gamma   90.00
#
_symmetry.space_group_name_H-M   'P 1'
#
loop_
_entity.id
_entity.type
_entity.pdbx_description
1 polymer ?
#
loop_
_entity_poly.entity_id
_entity_poly.type
_entity_poly.pdbx_seq_one_letter_code
_entity_poly.pdbx_strand_id
1 'polypeptide(L)'
;CPGLFEALLKDEALLQPLVEFARDAACLHGVLMRPPPTMKPVTLMPFTLLPIPMPRALYFQAVEVQTLFNTLVDRVSQDEAFLEQALSSTIEVDDFTARLFHIYKQIQREGRTPVSADLCQKH
;
A
#
# COMPACT_ATOMS: atom_id res chain seq x y z
N CYS A 1 -19.59 -15.17 12.27
CA CYS A 1 -20.36 -14.97 13.51
C CYS A 1 -20.06 -13.58 14.07
N PRO A 2 -20.92 -12.58 13.83
CA PRO A 2 -20.65 -11.19 14.24
C PRO A 2 -20.49 -11.01 15.76
N GLY A 3 -21.13 -11.87 16.57
CA GLY A 3 -21.09 -11.76 18.04
C GLY A 3 -19.90 -12.41 18.75
N LEU A 4 -19.09 -13.23 18.06
CA LEU A 4 -17.98 -13.94 18.71
C LEU A 4 -16.85 -12.97 19.08
N PHE A 5 -16.47 -12.11 18.14
CA PHE A 5 -15.43 -11.11 18.36
C PHE A 5 -15.84 -10.07 19.41
N GLU A 6 -17.09 -9.63 19.38
CA GLU A 6 -17.64 -8.74 20.40
C GLU A 6 -17.67 -9.35 21.80
N ALA A 7 -17.95 -10.65 21.91
CA ALA A 7 -17.89 -11.36 23.19
C ALA A 7 -16.45 -11.49 23.69
N LEU A 8 -15.50 -11.82 22.80
CA LEU A 8 -14.08 -11.94 23.11
C LEU A 8 -13.47 -10.59 23.54
N LEU A 9 -13.84 -9.49 22.89
CA LEU A 9 -13.37 -8.15 23.25
C LEU A 9 -13.86 -7.68 24.62
N LYS A 10 -14.95 -8.26 25.15
CA LYS A 10 -15.51 -7.92 26.47
C LYS A 10 -14.94 -8.79 27.59
N ASP A 11 -14.32 -9.92 27.27
CA ASP A 11 -13.73 -10.84 28.25
C ASP A 11 -12.24 -10.53 28.43
N GLU A 12 -11.92 -9.72 29.44
CA GLU A 12 -10.52 -9.35 29.74
C GLU A 12 -9.63 -10.54 30.06
N ALA A 13 -10.19 -11.62 30.62
CA ALA A 13 -9.42 -12.82 30.99
C ALA A 13 -8.93 -13.59 29.75
N LEU A 14 -9.65 -13.50 28.63
CA LEU A 14 -9.26 -14.08 27.35
C LEU A 14 -8.48 -13.09 26.47
N LEU A 15 -8.76 -11.80 26.60
CA LEU A 15 -8.15 -10.76 25.77
C LEU A 15 -6.66 -10.56 26.06
N GLN A 16 -6.26 -10.47 27.34
CA GLN A 16 -4.86 -10.22 27.71
C GLN A 16 -3.89 -11.30 27.20
N PRO A 17 -4.15 -12.61 27.42
CA PRO A 17 -3.28 -13.66 26.89
C PRO A 17 -3.22 -13.67 25.36
N LEU A 18 -4.33 -13.33 24.69
CA LEU A 18 -4.37 -13.24 23.23
C LEU A 18 -3.50 -12.08 22.71
N VAL A 19 -3.51 -10.93 23.39
CA VAL A 19 -2.66 -9.79 23.04
C VAL A 19 -1.18 -10.15 23.19
N GLU A 20 -0.80 -10.82 24.29
CA GLU A 20 0.57 -11.29 24.51
C GLU A 20 1.00 -12.27 23.41
N PHE A 21 0.18 -13.29 23.13
CA PHE A 21 0.42 -14.23 22.05
C PHE A 21 0.58 -13.54 20.69
N ALA A 22 -0.30 -12.59 20.37
CA ALA A 22 -0.25 -11.86 19.11
C ALA A 22 1.03 -11.01 18.98
N ARG A 23 1.51 -10.41 20.08
CA ARG A 23 2.78 -9.67 20.09
C ARG A 23 3.97 -10.58 19.85
N ASP A 24 3.99 -11.76 20.47
CA ASP A 24 5.06 -12.75 20.30
C ASP A 24 5.05 -13.30 18.87
N ALA A 25 3.88 -13.65 18.34
CA ALA A 25 3.72 -14.09 16.95
C ALA A 25 4.17 -13.00 15.96
N ALA A 26 3.78 -11.75 16.18
CA ALA A 26 4.20 -10.62 15.37
C ALA A 26 5.73 -10.45 15.38
N CYS A 27 6.37 -10.60 16.54
CA CYS A 27 7.82 -10.58 16.66
C CYS A 27 8.50 -11.72 15.90
N LEU A 28 8.01 -12.96 16.07
CA LEU A 28 8.55 -14.16 15.43
C LEU A 28 8.39 -14.14 13.90
N HIS A 29 7.32 -13.53 13.40
CA HIS A 29 7.06 -13.38 11.96
C HIS A 29 7.69 -12.10 11.36
N GLY A 30 8.42 -11.31 12.14
CA GLY A 30 9.15 -10.14 11.65
C GLY A 30 8.27 -8.90 11.40
N VAL A 31 7.11 -8.81 12.04
CA VAL A 31 6.21 -7.64 12.00
C VAL A 31 6.77 -6.54 12.91
N LEU A 32 7.91 -5.98 12.49
CA LEU A 32 8.74 -5.07 13.26
C LEU A 32 9.07 -3.84 12.42
N MET A 33 9.18 -2.68 13.09
CA MET A 33 9.59 -1.42 12.48
C MET A 33 10.69 -0.77 13.32
N ARG A 34 11.59 -0.06 12.64
CA ARG A 34 12.59 0.78 13.30
C ARG A 34 12.05 2.21 13.42
N PRO A 35 11.78 2.71 14.63
CA PRO A 35 11.45 4.13 14.84
C PRO A 35 12.62 5.05 14.42
N PRO A 36 12.38 6.36 14.28
CA PRO A 36 13.45 7.32 14.02
C PRO A 36 14.64 7.13 14.97
N PRO A 37 15.89 7.36 14.51
CA PRO A 37 17.11 7.01 15.25
C PRO A 37 17.23 7.67 16.63
N THR A 38 16.39 8.66 16.93
CA THR A 38 16.27 9.34 18.21
C THR A 38 15.44 8.57 19.26
N MET A 39 14.73 7.50 18.89
CA MET A 39 13.82 6.78 19.78
C MET A 39 14.06 5.26 19.76
N LYS A 40 14.71 4.71 20.80
CA LYS A 40 14.57 3.31 21.31
C LYS A 40 14.86 2.13 20.32
N PRO A 41 15.00 0.88 20.82
CA PRO A 41 15.21 -0.30 19.97
C PRO A 41 14.02 -0.60 19.03
N VAL A 42 14.21 -1.55 18.12
CA VAL A 42 13.18 -2.06 17.18
C VAL A 42 11.86 -2.33 17.90
N THR A 43 10.75 -1.85 17.34
CA THR A 43 9.40 -1.96 17.90
C THR A 43 8.49 -2.80 17.00
N LEU A 44 7.39 -3.32 17.53
CA LEU A 44 6.35 -3.96 16.70
C LEU A 44 5.72 -2.94 15.75
N MET A 45 5.47 -3.34 14.50
CA MET A 45 4.64 -2.55 13.59
C MET A 45 3.19 -2.56 14.11
N PRO A 46 2.45 -1.44 14.09
CA PRO A 46 1.04 -1.44 14.47
C PRO A 46 0.24 -2.46 13.64
N PHE A 47 -0.54 -3.31 14.31
CA PHE A 47 -1.41 -4.30 13.67
C PHE A 47 -2.74 -4.42 14.43
N THR A 48 -3.76 -4.92 13.74
CA THR A 48 -5.08 -5.17 14.32
C THR A 48 -5.15 -6.57 14.92
N LEU A 49 -5.64 -6.69 16.16
CA LEU A 49 -5.76 -7.98 16.84
C LEU A 49 -6.76 -8.93 16.17
N LEU A 50 -7.81 -8.37 15.56
CA LEU A 50 -8.88 -9.12 14.91
C LEU A 50 -9.01 -8.68 13.44
N PRO A 51 -9.42 -9.59 12.54
CA PRO A 51 -9.62 -9.26 11.13
C PRO A 51 -10.83 -8.35 10.93
N ILE A 52 -10.75 -7.49 9.92
CA ILE A 52 -11.87 -6.63 9.51
C ILE A 52 -12.87 -7.47 8.70
N PRO A 53 -14.18 -7.43 9.02
CA PRO A 53 -15.18 -8.13 8.22
C PRO A 53 -15.34 -7.47 6.85
N MET A 54 -15.21 -8.26 5.77
CA MET A 54 -15.37 -7.78 4.40
C MET A 54 -16.35 -8.66 3.62
N PRO A 55 -17.33 -8.08 2.89
CA PRO A 55 -18.20 -8.86 2.03
C PRO A 55 -17.41 -9.60 0.96
N ARG A 56 -17.62 -10.92 0.86
CA ARG A 56 -16.92 -11.79 -0.09
C ARG A 56 -17.01 -11.29 -1.53
N ALA A 57 -18.19 -10.82 -1.94
CA ALA A 57 -18.39 -10.29 -3.29
C ALA A 57 -17.49 -9.08 -3.59
N LEU A 58 -17.36 -8.15 -2.64
CA LEU A 58 -16.49 -6.98 -2.80
C LEU A 58 -15.01 -7.35 -2.81
N TYR A 59 -14.61 -8.33 -2.01
CA TYR A 59 -13.23 -8.84 -2.03
C TYR A 59 -12.87 -9.38 -3.41
N PHE A 60 -13.70 -10.24 -3.99
CA PHE A 60 -13.43 -10.79 -5.32
C PHE A 60 -13.50 -9.74 -6.42
N GLN A 61 -14.44 -8.79 -6.33
CA GLN A 61 -14.48 -7.67 -7.27
C GLN A 61 -13.19 -6.86 -7.24
N ALA A 62 -12.63 -6.58 -6.06
CA ALA A 62 -11.35 -5.87 -5.94
C ALA A 62 -10.19 -6.66 -6.56
N VAL A 63 -10.17 -7.98 -6.35
CA VAL A 63 -9.17 -8.89 -6.95
C VAL A 63 -9.29 -8.89 -8.48
N GLU A 64 -10.50 -8.96 -9.03
CA GLU A 64 -10.73 -8.93 -10.48
C GLU A 64 -10.30 -7.59 -11.11
N VAL A 65 -10.58 -6.47 -10.44
CA VAL A 65 -10.23 -5.13 -10.95
C VAL A 65 -8.71 -4.87 -10.92
N GLN A 66 -7.95 -5.54 -10.07
CA GLN A 66 -6.50 -5.29 -9.90
C GLN A 66 -5.73 -5.39 -11.23
N THR A 67 -6.00 -6.41 -12.04
CA THR A 67 -5.30 -6.62 -13.33
C THR A 67 -5.68 -5.56 -14.36
N LEU A 68 -6.96 -5.16 -14.39
CA LEU A 68 -7.45 -4.08 -15.24
C LEU A 68 -6.81 -2.74 -14.85
N PHE A 69 -6.70 -2.47 -13.55
CA PHE A 69 -6.08 -1.25 -13.03
C PHE A 69 -4.58 -1.20 -13.36
N ASN A 70 -3.85 -2.31 -13.18
CA ASN A 70 -2.43 -2.38 -13.57
C ASN A 70 -2.23 -2.08 -15.06
N THR A 71 -3.07 -2.65 -15.92
CA THR A 71 -3.02 -2.41 -17.37
C THR A 71 -3.34 -0.96 -17.71
N LEU A 72 -4.31 -0.36 -17.00
CA LEU A 72 -4.65 1.04 -17.17
C LEU A 72 -3.47 1.95 -16.81
N VAL A 73 -2.83 1.72 -15.66
CA VAL A 73 -1.66 2.49 -15.20
C VAL A 73 -0.50 2.37 -16.19
N ASP A 74 -0.20 1.16 -16.67
CA ASP A 74 0.86 0.94 -17.67
C ASP A 74 0.59 1.75 -18.95
N ARG A 75 -0.62 1.66 -19.52
CA ARG A 75 -0.97 2.38 -20.75
C ARG A 75 -0.96 3.89 -20.57
N VAL A 76 -1.51 4.39 -19.45
CA VAL A 76 -1.52 5.83 -19.15
C VAL A 76 -0.11 6.35 -18.94
N SER A 77 0.79 5.57 -18.33
CA SER A 77 2.19 5.98 -18.10
C SER A 77 2.98 6.19 -19.40
N GLN A 78 2.58 5.49 -20.47
CA GLN A 78 3.20 5.58 -21.79
C GLN A 78 2.61 6.69 -22.67
N ASP A 79 1.46 7.28 -22.27
CA ASP A 79 0.81 8.37 -23.00
C ASP A 79 1.33 9.74 -22.51
N GLU A 80 2.40 10.21 -23.16
CA GLU A 80 3.02 11.49 -22.83
C GLU A 80 2.07 12.68 -22.99
N ALA A 81 1.24 12.68 -24.04
CA ALA A 81 0.34 13.78 -24.33
C ALA A 81 -0.74 13.90 -23.25
N PHE A 82 -1.30 12.76 -22.82
CA PHE A 82 -2.25 12.71 -21.73
C PHE A 82 -1.63 13.21 -20.42
N LEU A 83 -0.42 12.72 -20.06
CA LEU A 83 0.24 13.11 -18.82
C LEU A 83 0.61 14.59 -18.79
N GLU A 84 1.10 15.14 -19.90
CA GLU A 84 1.40 16.57 -20.01
C GLU A 84 0.15 17.43 -19.83
N GLN A 85 -0.95 17.05 -20.49
CA GLN A 85 -2.21 17.77 -20.36
C GLN A 85 -2.75 17.69 -18.92
N ALA A 86 -2.75 16.49 -18.32
CA ALA A 86 -3.30 16.26 -16.99
C ALA A 86 -2.48 16.92 -15.88
N LEU A 87 -1.16 17.05 -16.03
CA LEU A 87 -0.26 17.60 -15.01
C LEU A 87 0.11 19.08 -15.24
N SER A 88 -0.26 19.66 -16.37
CA SER A 88 0.11 21.03 -16.78
C SER A 88 -0.04 22.07 -15.67
N SER A 89 -1.22 22.19 -15.05
CA SER A 89 -1.48 23.13 -13.95
C SER A 89 -0.76 22.78 -12.66
N THR A 90 -0.49 21.49 -12.41
CA THR A 90 0.14 21.01 -11.16
C THR A 90 1.64 21.27 -11.17
N ILE A 91 2.28 21.11 -12.33
CA ILE A 91 3.71 21.38 -12.52
C ILE A 91 4.05 22.86 -12.29
N GLU A 92 3.11 23.76 -12.56
CA GLU A 92 3.31 25.20 -12.33
C GLU A 92 3.34 25.59 -10.85
N VAL A 93 2.71 24.79 -9.98
CA VAL A 93 2.51 25.14 -8.56
C VAL A 93 3.22 24.20 -7.59
N ASP A 94 3.64 23.01 -8.02
CA ASP A 94 4.36 22.04 -7.21
C ASP A 94 5.74 21.69 -7.80
N ASP A 95 6.77 22.26 -7.20
CA ASP A 95 8.18 22.03 -7.57
C ASP A 95 8.58 20.55 -7.50
N PHE A 96 7.97 19.76 -6.61
CA PHE A 96 8.28 18.33 -6.51
C PHE A 96 7.80 17.58 -7.74
N THR A 97 6.52 17.73 -8.10
CA THR A 97 5.94 17.12 -9.31
C THR A 97 6.61 17.65 -10.58
N ALA A 98 6.97 18.94 -10.63
CA ALA A 98 7.70 19.53 -11.75
C ALA A 98 9.04 18.82 -12.01
N ARG A 99 9.81 18.53 -10.95
CA ARG A 99 11.08 17.79 -11.07
C ARG A 99 10.88 16.36 -11.53
N LEU A 100 9.85 15.66 -11.04
CA LEU A 100 9.53 14.31 -11.50
C LEU A 100 9.18 14.29 -12.99
N PHE A 101 8.36 15.23 -13.44
CA PHE A 101 7.95 15.34 -14.83
C PHE A 101 9.10 15.73 -15.76
N HIS A 102 10.05 16.54 -15.27
CA HIS A 102 11.28 16.84 -16.01
C HIS A 102 12.11 15.59 -16.28
N ILE A 103 12.31 14.73 -15.26
CA ILE A 103 13.01 13.45 -15.39
C ILE A 103 12.29 12.55 -16.40
N TYR A 104 10.96 12.46 -16.30
CA TYR A 104 10.13 11.70 -17.23
C TYR A 104 10.36 12.13 -18.69
N LYS A 105 10.25 13.44 -18.99
CA LYS A 105 10.49 13.98 -20.34
C LYS A 105 11.92 13.74 -20.84
N GLN A 106 12.91 13.78 -19.95
CA GLN A 106 14.29 13.49 -20.32
C GLN A 106 14.45 12.04 -20.79
N ILE A 107 13.90 11.08 -20.05
CA ILE A 107 13.98 9.64 -20.40
C ILE A 107 13.29 9.34 -21.73
N GLN A 108 12.12 9.95 -21.98
CA GLN A 108 11.40 9.79 -23.24
C GLN A 108 12.23 10.25 -24.45
N ARG A 109 12.95 11.38 -24.32
CA ARG A 109 13.86 11.90 -25.37
C ARG A 109 15.06 11.00 -25.62
N GLU A 110 15.54 10.30 -24.59
CA GLU A 110 16.65 9.34 -24.71
C GLU A 110 16.26 8.03 -25.41
N GLY A 111 14.96 7.84 -25.74
CA GLY A 111 14.47 6.71 -26.53
C GLY A 111 14.54 5.36 -25.82
N ARG A 112 14.76 5.35 -24.50
CA ARG A 112 14.75 4.13 -23.69
C ARG A 112 13.34 3.89 -23.21
N THR A 113 12.68 2.85 -23.70
CA THR A 113 11.44 2.34 -23.08
C THR A 113 11.83 1.67 -21.75
N PRO A 114 11.50 2.25 -20.58
CA PRO A 114 11.75 1.57 -19.33
C PRO A 114 10.91 0.29 -19.31
N VAL A 115 11.50 -0.84 -18.92
CA VAL A 115 10.71 -2.04 -18.62
C VAL A 115 9.89 -1.70 -17.38
N SER A 116 8.59 -1.49 -17.55
CA SER A 116 7.67 -1.24 -16.45
C SER A 116 7.50 -2.53 -15.65
N ALA A 117 8.14 -2.58 -14.49
CA ALA A 117 8.00 -3.67 -13.53
C ALA A 117 7.25 -3.13 -12.31
N ASP A 118 5.93 -3.27 -12.33
CA ASP A 118 5.07 -2.83 -11.24
C ASP A 118 4.92 -3.94 -10.19
N LEU A 119 5.17 -3.59 -8.92
CA LEU A 119 5.03 -4.53 -7.79
C LEU A 119 3.58 -5.02 -7.62
N CYS A 120 2.59 -4.31 -8.19
CA CYS A 120 1.19 -4.71 -8.21
C CYS A 120 0.87 -5.89 -9.16
N GLN A 121 1.81 -6.37 -9.98
CA GLN A 121 1.57 -7.44 -10.97
C GLN A 121 1.69 -8.88 -10.43
N LYS A 122 1.95 -9.08 -9.14
CA LYS A 122 1.94 -10.43 -8.56
C LYS A 122 0.52 -10.85 -8.17
N HIS A 123 -0.24 -11.35 -9.15
CA HIS A 123 -1.12 -12.53 -9.07
C HIS A 123 -1.95 -12.70 -10.35
#